data_AF-A0A5A7R4K8-F1
#
_entry.id   AF-A0A5A7R4K8-F1
#
_cell.length_a   1.000
_cell.length_b   1.000
_cell.length_c   1.000
_cell.angle_alpha   90.00
_cell.angle_beta   90.00
_cell.angle_gamma   90.00
#
_symmetry.space_group_name_H-M   'P 1'
#
loop_
_entity.id
_entity.type
_entity.pdbx_description
1 polymer ?
#
loop_
_entity_poly.entity_id
_entity_poly.type
_entity_poly.pdbx_seq_one_letter_code
_entity_poly.pdbx_strand_id
1 'polypeptide(L)'
;MAGADRNDAGMSSGNSNFLIVSHENGGIWDLFKFLVYNDQESGGKFLESDHGNGILEEKLAGDDNGGEVGPDRRWVIVVSIIVRKIIKVLGKPMEGFGCLIEFMLNLLSLNGNFLGLLSRFIHGNVVIPKRGSETFISAIGHLDGRIDLFKTETFSEEISHDDFKGNKLPVEIGNRALMDMCMMASKLAYENDKVVKNIVDLHWKMHFVDFYNCWNDYQKENSTQVFIMCDKPKDANLILISFRGTEPFDAEDWITDFDYSWYEIPKLGKVHMGFLEALGLGNRVEASTFYANLQAKPSKLNGFSFNQSEKEELIPMGKRTAYYAVRGKLEDLLEEHENAKFVVTGHSLGGALAILFATVLVLHEEEEIMKKLLGIYTFGQPRIGNRQLGTYMQARLEKPESKYFRVVYCNDLVPRLPYDNKTFLYKHFGECLYFNSLYVEKNVKEEPNKNYFGWRFLVPEYLNAGWELVRSFMMGYIYGPGYKEGWESVMLRFVGLAIPGLSDHSPVDYVNSVIKIATLSRRIADSTTQSHKIDSKSLKIAKERRVVAESPPTVRTLTLKWLGLNACVFFVGADFSAIKLHRFVVLPFRGWKTKNQRRGMRASRSALGRRRTEEKE
;
A
#
# COMPACT_ATOMS: atom_id res chain seq x y z
N MET A 1 -26.44 -61.07 24.53
CA MET A 1 -25.31 -60.35 25.16
C MET A 1 -24.07 -60.58 24.31
N ALA A 2 -23.68 -59.58 23.53
CA ALA A 2 -22.33 -59.36 23.01
C ALA A 2 -22.40 -58.02 22.25
N GLY A 3 -22.03 -56.95 22.93
CA GLY A 3 -21.95 -55.61 22.37
C GLY A 3 -20.68 -55.48 21.54
N ALA A 4 -20.81 -54.91 20.34
CA ALA A 4 -19.69 -54.50 19.51
C ALA A 4 -19.36 -53.03 19.84
N ASP A 5 -18.21 -52.80 20.47
CA ASP A 5 -17.61 -51.48 20.60
C ASP A 5 -17.25 -50.96 19.21
N ARG A 6 -17.94 -49.90 18.78
CA ARG A 6 -17.47 -49.00 17.73
C ARG A 6 -16.57 -47.98 18.41
N ASN A 7 -15.27 -48.08 18.13
CA ASN A 7 -14.33 -47.00 18.40
C ASN A 7 -14.69 -45.81 17.50
N ASP A 8 -15.46 -44.87 18.04
CA ASP A 8 -15.50 -43.49 17.56
C ASP A 8 -14.12 -42.87 17.77
N ALA A 9 -13.27 -42.96 16.75
CA ALA A 9 -12.13 -42.08 16.62
C ALA A 9 -12.67 -40.69 16.24
N GLY A 10 -12.94 -39.88 17.26
CA GLY A 10 -13.30 -38.48 17.09
C GLY A 10 -12.24 -37.76 16.25
N MET A 11 -12.63 -37.33 15.05
CA MET A 11 -11.99 -36.19 14.39
C MET A 11 -12.16 -34.99 15.33
N SER A 12 -11.10 -34.61 16.03
CA SER A 12 -11.05 -33.34 16.72
C SER A 12 -11.28 -32.24 15.69
N SER A 13 -12.46 -31.61 15.71
CA SER A 13 -12.69 -30.33 15.04
C SER A 13 -11.63 -29.37 15.57
N GLY A 14 -10.61 -29.09 14.77
CA GLY A 14 -9.57 -28.14 15.16
C GLY A 14 -10.24 -26.80 15.44
N ASN A 15 -10.16 -26.32 16.69
CA ASN A 15 -10.68 -25.02 17.11
C ASN A 15 -10.21 -23.93 16.14
N SER A 16 -11.05 -23.53 15.20
CA SER A 16 -10.74 -22.47 14.24
C SER A 16 -11.27 -21.16 14.80
N ASN A 17 -10.43 -20.36 15.43
CA ASN A 17 -10.85 -19.05 15.93
C ASN A 17 -10.97 -18.05 14.77
N PHE A 18 -12.12 -17.40 14.64
CA PHE A 18 -12.37 -16.40 13.61
C PHE A 18 -13.38 -15.34 14.07
N LEU A 19 -13.39 -14.21 13.37
CA LEU A 19 -14.43 -13.20 13.44
C LEU A 19 -14.89 -12.88 12.03
N ILE A 20 -16.18 -13.07 11.77
CA ILE A 20 -16.83 -12.64 10.53
C ILE A 20 -17.68 -11.41 10.85
N VAL A 21 -17.46 -10.34 10.08
CA VAL A 21 -18.26 -9.12 10.13
C VAL A 21 -19.18 -9.09 8.91
N SER A 22 -20.38 -9.67 9.04
CA SER A 22 -21.39 -9.71 7.99
C SER A 22 -22.08 -8.36 7.83
N HIS A 23 -22.31 -7.96 6.58
CA HIS A 23 -23.13 -6.80 6.25
C HIS A 23 -24.57 -7.16 5.86
N GLU A 24 -24.93 -8.44 5.81
CA GLU A 24 -26.22 -8.90 5.25
C GLU A 24 -27.28 -9.15 6.33
N ASN A 25 -26.87 -9.65 7.49
CA ASN A 25 -27.74 -10.34 8.45
C ASN A 25 -28.53 -9.43 9.43
N GLY A 26 -28.59 -8.11 9.18
CA GLY A 26 -29.32 -7.15 10.03
C GLY A 26 -29.63 -5.80 9.36
N GLY A 27 -30.59 -5.06 9.93
CA GLY A 27 -31.08 -3.78 9.39
C GLY A 27 -30.34 -2.53 9.91
N ILE A 28 -30.62 -1.37 9.33
CA ILE A 28 -30.03 -0.08 9.77
C ILE A 28 -30.40 0.23 11.23
N TRP A 29 -31.60 -0.16 11.67
CA TRP A 29 -32.04 0.02 13.06
C TRP A 29 -31.25 -0.84 14.04
N ASP A 30 -30.87 -2.06 13.64
CA ASP A 30 -30.00 -2.93 14.45
C ASP A 30 -28.60 -2.30 14.60
N LEU A 31 -28.05 -1.73 13.52
CA LEU A 31 -26.78 -0.98 13.57
C LEU A 31 -26.87 0.23 14.51
N PHE A 32 -27.97 0.98 14.45
CA PHE A 32 -28.21 2.12 15.34
C PHE A 32 -28.26 1.69 16.80
N LYS A 33 -29.00 0.61 17.11
CA LYS A 33 -29.08 0.06 18.46
C LYS A 33 -27.71 -0.43 18.96
N PHE A 34 -26.97 -1.12 18.11
CA PHE A 34 -25.64 -1.60 18.42
C PHE A 34 -24.67 -0.44 18.72
N LEU A 35 -24.71 0.62 17.91
CA LEU A 35 -23.85 1.79 18.06
C LEU A 35 -24.20 2.62 19.31
N VAL A 36 -25.48 2.98 19.47
CA VAL A 36 -25.93 3.98 20.45
C VAL A 36 -26.26 3.36 21.80
N TYR A 37 -26.95 2.21 21.80
CA TYR A 37 -27.47 1.59 23.02
C TYR A 37 -26.62 0.42 23.52
N ASN A 38 -25.50 0.10 22.85
CA ASN A 38 -24.70 -1.10 23.16
C ASN A 38 -25.52 -2.40 23.09
N ASP A 39 -26.49 -2.47 22.18
CA ASP A 39 -27.37 -3.63 22.09
C ASP A 39 -26.66 -4.83 21.48
N GLN A 40 -26.32 -5.79 22.34
CA GLN A 40 -25.51 -6.96 21.98
C GLN A 40 -26.26 -7.93 21.07
N GLU A 41 -27.58 -8.02 21.22
CA GLU A 41 -28.44 -8.83 20.35
C GLU A 41 -28.42 -8.29 18.92
N SER A 42 -28.58 -6.97 18.75
CA SER A 42 -28.45 -6.33 17.44
C SER A 42 -27.03 -6.44 16.88
N GLY A 43 -25.99 -6.37 17.71
CA GLY A 43 -24.60 -6.55 17.30
C GLY A 43 -24.29 -7.98 16.82
N GLY A 44 -24.83 -8.99 17.51
CA GLY A 44 -24.68 -10.41 17.17
C GLY A 44 -25.27 -10.79 15.81
N LYS A 45 -26.19 -9.97 15.26
CA LYS A 45 -26.67 -10.14 13.87
C LYS A 45 -25.58 -9.88 12.83
N PHE A 46 -24.57 -9.07 13.14
CA PHE A 46 -23.52 -8.71 12.20
C PHE A 46 -22.19 -9.41 12.49
N LEU A 47 -22.03 -10.02 13.67
CA LEU A 47 -20.75 -10.52 14.16
C LEU A 47 -20.86 -12.00 14.50
N GLU A 48 -20.13 -12.82 13.77
CA GLU A 48 -20.09 -14.27 13.94
C GLU A 48 -18.68 -14.74 14.35
N SER A 49 -18.60 -15.74 15.23
CA SER A 49 -17.34 -16.28 15.77
C SER A 49 -17.53 -17.72 16.24
N ASP A 50 -16.46 -18.52 16.21
CA ASP A 50 -16.45 -19.95 16.59
C ASP A 50 -16.93 -20.25 18.03
N HIS A 51 -16.71 -19.34 18.98
CA HIS A 51 -17.19 -19.51 20.36
C HIS A 51 -18.56 -18.83 20.52
N GLY A 52 -19.63 -19.62 20.45
CA GLY A 52 -21.03 -19.17 20.52
C GLY A 52 -21.33 -18.22 21.69
N ASN A 53 -22.30 -17.29 21.52
CA ASN A 53 -22.91 -16.35 22.48
C ASN A 53 -22.10 -15.78 23.67
N GLY A 54 -20.76 -15.80 23.63
CA GLY A 54 -19.91 -15.08 24.57
C GLY A 54 -20.07 -13.57 24.40
N ILE A 55 -19.89 -12.83 25.50
CA ILE A 55 -20.03 -11.37 25.56
C ILE A 55 -19.07 -10.75 24.54
N LEU A 56 -19.61 -9.95 23.61
CA LEU A 56 -18.86 -9.29 22.53
C LEU A 56 -17.64 -8.50 23.03
N GLU A 57 -17.67 -8.06 24.29
CA GLU A 57 -16.56 -7.38 24.94
C GLU A 57 -15.31 -8.24 25.10
N GLU A 58 -15.46 -9.55 25.35
CA GLU A 58 -14.35 -10.50 25.41
C GLU A 58 -13.81 -10.81 23.99
N LYS A 59 -14.68 -10.79 22.98
CA LYS A 59 -14.36 -11.06 21.57
C LYS A 59 -13.61 -9.91 20.88
N LEU A 60 -13.84 -8.68 21.34
CA LEU A 60 -13.20 -7.44 20.85
C LEU A 60 -12.10 -6.94 21.80
N ALA A 61 -11.84 -7.64 22.91
CA ALA A 61 -10.71 -7.38 23.80
C ALA A 61 -9.45 -8.00 23.21
N GLY A 62 -8.56 -7.16 22.70
CA GLY A 62 -7.21 -7.58 22.34
C GLY A 62 -6.39 -8.09 23.52
N ASP A 63 -5.28 -8.76 23.22
CA ASP A 63 -4.27 -9.28 24.18
C ASP A 63 -3.71 -8.23 25.17
N ASP A 64 -3.95 -6.93 24.94
CA ASP A 64 -3.50 -5.85 25.83
C ASP A 64 -4.58 -5.53 26.89
N ASN A 65 -4.58 -6.30 27.99
CA ASN A 65 -5.26 -6.05 29.28
C ASN A 65 -6.65 -5.39 29.20
N GLY A 66 -7.70 -6.22 29.13
CA GLY A 66 -9.00 -6.05 29.79
C GLY A 66 -9.57 -4.64 29.97
N GLY A 67 -9.66 -3.86 28.90
CA GLY A 67 -10.29 -2.53 28.92
C GLY A 67 -11.62 -2.52 28.16
N GLU A 68 -12.68 -2.06 28.83
CA GLU A 68 -14.06 -1.86 28.33
C GLU A 68 -14.16 -1.47 26.85
N VAL A 69 -15.20 -1.95 26.16
CA VAL A 69 -15.48 -1.61 24.77
C VAL A 69 -15.92 -0.15 24.65
N GLY A 70 -14.96 0.73 24.38
CA GLY A 70 -15.23 2.15 24.17
C GLY A 70 -16.10 2.43 22.93
N PRO A 71 -16.87 3.53 22.90
CA PRO A 71 -17.77 3.90 21.80
C PRO A 71 -17.06 4.06 20.44
N ASP A 72 -15.80 4.50 20.44
CA ASP A 72 -14.97 4.61 19.24
C ASP A 72 -14.76 3.25 18.53
N ARG A 73 -14.89 2.12 19.25
CA ARG A 73 -14.64 0.76 18.72
C ARG A 73 -15.81 0.24 17.87
N ARG A 74 -17.06 0.53 18.26
CA ARG A 74 -18.26 0.08 17.52
C ARG A 74 -18.51 0.90 16.27
N TRP A 75 -18.16 2.19 16.33
CA TRP A 75 -18.27 3.08 15.18
C TRP A 75 -17.55 2.53 13.95
N VAL A 76 -16.35 1.98 14.11
CA VAL A 76 -15.54 1.44 13.01
C VAL A 76 -16.20 0.21 12.36
N ILE A 77 -16.76 -0.70 13.16
CA ILE A 77 -17.55 -1.85 12.68
C ILE A 77 -18.78 -1.35 11.92
N VAL A 78 -19.50 -0.38 12.49
CA VAL A 78 -20.73 0.15 11.91
C VAL A 78 -20.46 0.86 10.59
N VAL A 79 -19.42 1.69 10.51
CA VAL A 79 -18.99 2.35 9.27
C VAL A 79 -18.64 1.32 8.21
N SER A 80 -17.86 0.29 8.53
CA SER A 80 -17.51 -0.74 7.55
C SER A 80 -18.73 -1.50 7.03
N ILE A 81 -19.72 -1.78 7.89
CA ILE A 81 -20.99 -2.41 7.47
C ILE A 81 -21.82 -1.46 6.60
N ILE A 82 -21.94 -0.19 6.98
CA ILE A 82 -22.71 0.81 6.21
C ILE A 82 -22.10 0.99 4.82
N VAL A 83 -20.78 1.17 4.73
CA VAL A 83 -20.07 1.33 3.46
C VAL A 83 -20.29 0.10 2.57
N ARG A 84 -20.13 -1.13 3.10
CA ARG A 84 -20.36 -2.36 2.33
C ARG A 84 -21.83 -2.52 1.90
N LYS A 85 -22.80 -2.17 2.74
CA LYS A 85 -24.23 -2.13 2.35
C LYS A 85 -24.47 -1.15 1.19
N ILE A 86 -23.87 0.05 1.23
CA ILE A 86 -23.98 1.05 0.17
C ILE A 86 -23.36 0.53 -1.13
N ILE A 87 -22.12 0.00 -1.06
CA ILE A 87 -21.41 -0.54 -2.23
C ILE A 87 -22.22 -1.68 -2.86
N LYS A 88 -22.77 -2.60 -2.05
CA LYS A 88 -23.57 -3.72 -2.59
C LYS A 88 -24.80 -3.25 -3.36
N VAL A 89 -25.50 -2.23 -2.84
CA VAL A 89 -26.66 -1.62 -3.53
C VAL A 89 -26.24 -0.92 -4.82
N LEU A 90 -25.09 -0.25 -4.81
CA LEU A 90 -24.58 0.49 -5.95
C LEU A 90 -23.76 -0.36 -6.93
N GLY A 91 -23.53 -1.64 -6.64
CA GLY A 91 -22.53 -2.45 -7.36
C GLY A 91 -22.81 -2.58 -8.85
N LYS A 92 -24.02 -3.02 -9.24
CA LYS A 92 -24.39 -3.13 -10.66
C LYS A 92 -24.45 -1.77 -11.38
N PRO A 93 -25.04 -0.72 -10.79
CA PRO A 93 -24.92 0.63 -11.35
C PRO A 93 -23.48 1.11 -11.54
N MET A 94 -22.59 0.82 -10.58
CA MET A 94 -21.19 1.21 -10.60
C MET A 94 -20.42 0.48 -11.70
N GLU A 95 -20.61 -0.83 -11.85
CA GLU A 95 -20.03 -1.65 -12.92
C GLU A 95 -20.44 -1.11 -14.31
N GLY A 96 -21.72 -0.81 -14.50
CA GLY A 96 -22.24 -0.24 -15.76
C GLY A 96 -21.69 1.16 -16.05
N PHE A 97 -21.58 2.00 -15.02
CA PHE A 97 -20.96 3.32 -15.12
C PHE A 97 -19.47 3.23 -15.46
N GLY A 98 -18.75 2.29 -14.83
CA GLY A 98 -17.35 2.01 -15.15
C GLY A 98 -17.15 1.60 -16.60
N CYS A 99 -17.98 0.69 -17.10
CA CYS A 99 -17.96 0.30 -18.51
C CYS A 99 -18.13 1.48 -19.46
N LEU A 100 -19.05 2.40 -19.14
CA LEU A 100 -19.28 3.62 -19.91
C LEU A 100 -18.06 4.56 -19.86
N ILE A 101 -17.53 4.82 -18.66
CA ILE A 101 -16.39 5.73 -18.48
C ILE A 101 -15.17 5.19 -19.23
N GLU A 102 -14.82 3.91 -19.06
CA GLU A 102 -13.68 3.31 -19.77
C GLU A 102 -13.86 3.34 -21.28
N PHE A 103 -15.07 3.05 -21.78
CA PHE A 103 -15.36 3.17 -23.20
C PHE A 103 -15.13 4.61 -23.70
N MET A 104 -15.62 5.61 -22.95
CA MET A 104 -15.46 7.02 -23.31
C MET A 104 -14.00 7.47 -23.27
N LEU A 105 -13.24 7.08 -22.24
CA LEU A 105 -11.81 7.39 -22.14
C LEU A 105 -11.02 6.78 -23.30
N ASN A 106 -11.27 5.51 -23.64
CA ASN A 106 -10.63 4.87 -24.78
C ASN A 106 -11.08 5.47 -26.12
N LEU A 107 -12.36 5.84 -26.27
CA LEU A 107 -12.86 6.50 -27.47
C LEU A 107 -12.15 7.84 -27.70
N LEU A 108 -11.95 8.63 -26.64
CA LEU A 108 -11.22 9.90 -26.71
C LEU A 108 -9.74 9.66 -27.03
N SER A 109 -9.09 8.73 -26.32
CA SER A 109 -7.67 8.43 -26.47
C SER A 109 -7.32 7.98 -27.90
N LEU A 110 -8.06 7.02 -28.46
CA LEU A 110 -7.80 6.47 -29.81
C LEU A 110 -8.10 7.46 -30.96
N ASN A 111 -8.81 8.56 -30.67
CA ASN A 111 -9.21 9.54 -31.67
C ASN A 111 -8.55 10.92 -31.51
N GLY A 112 -7.53 11.06 -30.64
CA GLY A 112 -6.80 12.32 -30.49
C GLY A 112 -7.53 13.35 -29.63
N ASN A 113 -8.12 12.88 -28.52
CA ASN A 113 -8.92 13.64 -27.56
C ASN A 113 -10.24 14.16 -28.16
N PHE A 114 -10.94 15.04 -27.44
CA PHE A 114 -12.26 15.55 -27.84
C PHE A 114 -12.26 16.23 -29.22
N LEU A 115 -11.29 17.10 -29.49
CA LEU A 115 -11.18 17.79 -30.79
C LEU A 115 -10.83 16.83 -31.92
N GLY A 116 -9.96 15.85 -31.66
CA GLY A 116 -9.61 14.83 -32.64
C GLY A 116 -10.80 13.91 -32.95
N LEU A 117 -11.58 13.53 -31.93
CA LEU A 117 -12.81 12.76 -32.09
C LEU A 117 -13.84 13.50 -32.94
N LEU A 118 -14.07 14.80 -32.66
CA LEU A 118 -14.97 15.63 -33.46
C LEU A 118 -14.51 15.72 -34.92
N SER A 119 -13.20 15.92 -35.14
CA SER A 119 -12.62 15.93 -36.48
C SER A 119 -12.85 14.60 -37.20
N ARG A 120 -12.52 13.46 -36.58
CA ARG A 120 -12.72 12.14 -37.19
C ARG A 120 -14.18 11.79 -37.43
N PHE A 121 -15.08 12.27 -36.58
CA PHE A 121 -16.52 12.13 -36.78
C PHE A 121 -16.98 12.84 -38.06
N ILE A 122 -16.54 14.07 -38.27
CA ILE A 122 -16.84 14.83 -39.50
C ILE A 122 -16.29 14.13 -40.74
N HIS A 123 -15.10 13.50 -40.64
CA HIS A 123 -14.46 12.79 -41.75
C HIS A 123 -14.90 11.32 -41.90
N GLY A 124 -15.80 10.81 -41.04
CA GLY A 124 -16.27 9.42 -41.10
C GLY A 124 -15.23 8.35 -40.69
N ASN A 125 -14.15 8.73 -40.01
CA ASN A 125 -12.99 7.89 -39.69
C ASN A 125 -12.82 7.65 -38.18
N VAL A 126 -13.91 7.54 -37.43
CA VAL A 126 -13.87 7.31 -35.97
C VAL A 126 -13.41 5.89 -35.68
N VAL A 127 -12.40 5.76 -34.82
CA VAL A 127 -11.93 4.47 -34.31
C VAL A 127 -12.76 4.11 -33.08
N ILE A 128 -13.52 3.03 -33.16
CA ILE A 128 -14.34 2.55 -32.04
C ILE A 128 -13.50 1.62 -31.15
N PRO A 129 -13.37 1.91 -29.85
CA PRO A 129 -12.56 1.10 -28.94
C PRO A 129 -13.20 -0.28 -28.74
N LYS A 130 -12.38 -1.33 -28.79
CA LYS A 130 -12.80 -2.72 -28.58
C LYS A 130 -12.25 -3.24 -27.25
N ARG A 131 -13.13 -3.52 -26.30
CA ARG A 131 -12.76 -4.08 -24.98
C ARG A 131 -11.98 -5.40 -25.16
N GLY A 132 -10.93 -5.60 -24.36
CA GLY A 132 -10.04 -6.76 -24.46
C GLY A 132 -9.18 -6.78 -25.73
N SER A 133 -8.92 -5.62 -26.33
CA SER A 133 -7.89 -5.45 -27.36
C SER A 133 -6.64 -4.83 -26.75
N GLU A 134 -5.54 -4.94 -27.47
CA GLU A 134 -4.23 -4.37 -27.15
C GLU A 134 -4.19 -2.83 -27.12
N THR A 135 -5.27 -2.17 -27.57
CA THR A 135 -5.39 -0.71 -27.56
C THR A 135 -6.42 -0.20 -26.55
N PHE A 136 -7.13 -1.11 -25.88
CA PHE A 136 -8.12 -0.76 -24.86
C PHE A 136 -7.48 -0.86 -23.49
N ILE A 137 -7.27 0.29 -22.84
CA ILE A 137 -6.65 0.36 -21.52
C ILE A 137 -7.69 0.65 -20.42
N SER A 138 -7.38 0.24 -19.19
CA SER A 138 -8.23 0.43 -18.02
C SER A 138 -8.38 1.91 -17.64
N ALA A 139 -9.38 2.23 -16.81
CA ALA A 139 -9.48 3.57 -16.22
C ALA A 139 -8.20 3.97 -15.45
N ILE A 140 -7.53 3.03 -14.80
CA ILE A 140 -6.26 3.24 -14.11
C ILE A 140 -5.12 3.57 -15.10
N GLY A 141 -5.07 2.88 -16.24
CA GLY A 141 -4.12 3.15 -17.31
C GLY A 141 -4.24 4.57 -17.87
N HIS A 142 -5.46 5.12 -17.92
CA HIS A 142 -5.69 6.52 -18.32
C HIS A 142 -5.22 7.55 -17.28
N LEU A 143 -5.08 7.19 -16.00
CA LEU A 143 -4.54 8.10 -15.00
C LEU A 143 -3.04 8.37 -15.21
N ASP A 144 -2.30 7.38 -15.72
CA ASP A 144 -0.86 7.48 -15.99
C ASP A 144 -0.43 6.67 -17.22
N GLY A 145 -0.38 7.35 -18.38
CA GLY A 145 0.05 6.75 -19.65
C GLY A 145 1.55 6.44 -19.79
N ARG A 146 2.38 6.67 -18.76
CA ARG A 146 3.81 6.31 -18.82
C ARG A 146 3.96 4.79 -18.82
N ILE A 147 4.75 4.25 -19.73
CA ILE A 147 5.03 2.79 -19.81
C ILE A 147 6.53 2.49 -19.78
N ASP A 148 7.39 3.50 -19.78
CA ASP A 148 8.85 3.32 -19.76
C ASP A 148 9.33 2.89 -18.37
N LEU A 149 10.18 1.86 -18.34
CA LEU A 149 10.98 1.53 -17.16
C LEU A 149 12.11 2.55 -16.99
N PHE A 150 12.46 2.85 -15.75
CA PHE A 150 13.60 3.70 -15.43
C PHE A 150 14.89 3.04 -15.91
N LYS A 151 15.59 3.70 -16.84
CA LYS A 151 16.87 3.21 -17.38
C LYS A 151 18.00 3.49 -16.40
N THR A 152 18.39 2.50 -15.62
CA THR A 152 19.73 2.42 -15.02
C THR A 152 20.64 1.64 -15.94
N GLU A 153 21.76 2.23 -16.34
CA GLU A 153 22.86 1.53 -17.04
C GLU A 153 23.36 0.32 -16.21
N THR A 154 23.12 0.35 -14.90
CA THR A 154 23.46 -0.69 -13.92
C THR A 154 22.53 -1.91 -13.90
N PHE A 155 21.30 -1.87 -14.42
CA PHE A 155 20.33 -2.97 -14.19
C PHE A 155 20.77 -4.28 -14.87
N SER A 156 21.35 -4.20 -16.06
CA SER A 156 21.90 -5.37 -16.75
C SER A 156 23.19 -5.88 -16.10
N GLU A 157 23.97 -5.00 -15.47
CA GLU A 157 25.23 -5.36 -14.77
C GLU A 157 24.95 -5.97 -13.38
N GLU A 158 24.00 -5.42 -12.62
CA GLU A 158 23.59 -5.86 -11.26
C GLU A 158 22.92 -7.24 -11.25
N ILE A 159 22.22 -7.60 -12.32
CA ILE A 159 21.63 -8.94 -12.48
C ILE A 159 22.67 -9.96 -12.93
N SER A 160 23.73 -9.52 -13.62
CA SER A 160 24.74 -10.39 -14.24
C SER A 160 25.97 -10.68 -13.37
N HIS A 161 26.21 -9.88 -12.32
CA HIS A 161 27.39 -10.03 -11.49
C HIS A 161 27.13 -10.87 -10.24
N ASP A 162 27.95 -11.91 -10.11
CA ASP A 162 28.11 -12.85 -8.98
C ASP A 162 28.61 -12.15 -7.67
N ASP A 163 28.43 -10.83 -7.54
CA ASP A 163 28.97 -9.97 -6.47
C ASP A 163 28.00 -9.78 -5.30
N PHE A 164 27.25 -10.83 -4.94
CA PHE A 164 26.66 -10.94 -3.60
C PHE A 164 27.69 -11.37 -2.53
N LYS A 165 28.99 -11.32 -2.84
CA LYS A 165 30.08 -11.44 -1.86
C LYS A 165 30.62 -10.06 -1.47
N GLY A 166 29.97 -9.47 -0.48
CA GLY A 166 30.67 -8.84 0.64
C GLY A 166 31.56 -7.63 0.35
N ASN A 167 31.10 -6.63 -0.41
CA ASN A 167 31.70 -5.30 -0.35
C ASN A 167 30.66 -4.20 -0.09
N LYS A 168 30.92 -3.45 0.99
CA LYS A 168 30.11 -2.36 1.53
C LYS A 168 30.05 -1.18 0.54
N LEU A 169 28.90 -0.99 -0.11
CA LEU A 169 28.42 0.34 -0.50
C LEU A 169 27.41 0.82 0.54
N PRO A 170 27.42 2.11 0.93
CA PRO A 170 26.56 2.61 1.99
C PRO A 170 25.10 2.72 1.52
N VAL A 171 24.26 1.83 2.05
CA VAL A 171 22.81 1.97 2.31
C VAL A 171 21.98 2.72 1.25
N GLU A 172 21.50 2.01 0.23
CA GLU A 172 20.22 2.32 -0.42
C GLU A 172 19.24 1.18 -0.09
N ILE A 173 18.15 1.52 0.58
CA ILE A 173 17.12 0.58 1.04
C ILE A 173 16.35 0.08 -0.21
N GLY A 174 16.60 -1.17 -0.61
CA GLY A 174 16.00 -1.79 -1.80
C GLY A 174 16.66 -1.40 -3.13
N ASN A 175 16.63 -2.31 -4.12
CA ASN A 175 17.09 -2.02 -5.48
C ASN A 175 16.06 -1.12 -6.17
N ARG A 176 16.43 0.11 -6.50
CA ARG A 176 15.50 1.12 -7.03
C ARG A 176 15.00 0.82 -8.43
N ALA A 177 15.83 0.23 -9.27
CA ALA A 177 15.41 -0.21 -10.60
C ALA A 177 14.40 -1.36 -10.50
N LEU A 178 14.61 -2.27 -9.53
CA LEU A 178 13.65 -3.31 -9.21
C LEU A 178 12.34 -2.73 -8.65
N MET A 179 12.41 -1.72 -7.78
CA MET A 179 11.23 -1.03 -7.26
C MET A 179 10.43 -0.32 -8.36
N ASP A 180 11.11 0.32 -9.32
CA ASP A 180 10.49 0.93 -10.50
C ASP A 180 9.79 -0.12 -11.36
N MET A 181 10.47 -1.22 -11.69
CA MET A 181 9.88 -2.34 -12.40
C MET A 181 8.66 -2.91 -11.67
N CYS A 182 8.74 -3.06 -10.34
CA CYS A 182 7.65 -3.52 -9.51
C CYS A 182 6.45 -2.56 -9.53
N MET A 183 6.69 -1.25 -9.46
CA MET A 183 5.62 -0.26 -9.54
C MET A 183 4.97 -0.25 -10.92
N MET A 184 5.77 -0.28 -11.98
CA MET A 184 5.29 -0.28 -13.35
C MET A 184 4.51 -1.57 -13.66
N ALA A 185 4.96 -2.72 -13.16
CA ALA A 185 4.23 -3.98 -13.23
C ALA A 185 2.92 -3.94 -12.41
N SER A 186 2.95 -3.41 -11.19
CA SER A 186 1.76 -3.23 -10.35
C SER A 186 0.69 -2.37 -11.02
N LYS A 187 1.10 -1.34 -11.76
CA LYS A 187 0.20 -0.52 -12.59
C LYS A 187 -0.29 -1.28 -13.82
N LEU A 188 0.59 -2.02 -14.48
CA LEU A 188 0.24 -2.80 -15.67
C LEU A 188 -0.74 -3.94 -15.36
N ALA A 189 -0.78 -4.44 -14.12
CA ALA A 189 -1.68 -5.52 -13.70
C ALA A 189 -3.17 -5.18 -13.80
N TYR A 190 -3.54 -3.89 -13.90
CA TYR A 190 -4.93 -3.46 -14.16
C TYR A 190 -5.35 -3.60 -15.62
N GLU A 191 -4.40 -3.84 -16.52
CA GLU A 191 -4.66 -3.96 -17.95
C GLU A 191 -5.03 -5.38 -18.36
N ASN A 192 -5.69 -5.51 -19.52
CA ASN A 192 -6.00 -6.83 -20.07
C ASN A 192 -4.75 -7.55 -20.60
N ASP A 193 -4.84 -8.89 -20.68
CA ASP A 193 -3.77 -9.80 -21.12
C ASP A 193 -3.01 -9.34 -22.37
N LYS A 194 -3.71 -8.83 -23.39
CA LYS A 194 -3.07 -8.38 -24.64
C LYS A 194 -2.27 -7.10 -24.48
N VAL A 195 -2.76 -6.16 -23.68
CA VAL A 195 -2.03 -4.92 -23.35
C VAL A 195 -0.78 -5.27 -22.54
N VAL A 196 -0.94 -6.11 -21.51
CA VAL A 196 0.19 -6.59 -20.69
C VAL A 196 1.24 -7.25 -21.56
N LYS A 197 0.83 -8.24 -22.37
CA LYS A 197 1.74 -8.94 -23.29
C LYS A 197 2.46 -8.00 -24.25
N ASN A 198 1.74 -7.08 -24.88
CA ASN A 198 2.35 -6.14 -25.82
C ASN A 198 3.38 -5.22 -25.14
N ILE A 199 3.08 -4.72 -23.94
CA ILE A 199 4.04 -3.87 -23.22
C ILE A 199 5.25 -4.68 -22.79
N VAL A 200 5.07 -5.87 -22.22
CA VAL A 200 6.19 -6.71 -21.75
C VAL A 200 7.07 -7.18 -22.91
N ASP A 201 6.48 -7.79 -23.95
CA ASP A 201 7.23 -8.39 -25.05
C ASP A 201 7.81 -7.33 -26.01
N LEU A 202 7.04 -6.30 -26.37
CA LEU A 202 7.42 -5.37 -27.43
C LEU A 202 8.07 -4.09 -26.89
N HIS A 203 7.58 -3.56 -25.77
CA HIS A 203 8.07 -2.29 -25.21
C HIS A 203 9.23 -2.49 -24.23
N TRP A 204 9.06 -3.36 -23.24
CA TRP A 204 10.10 -3.69 -22.25
C TRP A 204 11.13 -4.67 -22.81
N LYS A 205 10.80 -5.39 -23.89
CA LYS A 205 11.64 -6.43 -24.49
C LYS A 205 12.01 -7.52 -23.49
N MET A 206 11.08 -7.83 -22.61
CA MET A 206 11.12 -8.91 -21.63
C MET A 206 10.25 -10.06 -22.15
N HIS A 207 9.99 -11.07 -21.33
CA HIS A 207 9.17 -12.22 -21.72
C HIS A 207 7.89 -12.28 -20.89
N PHE A 208 6.74 -12.05 -21.54
CA PHE A 208 5.44 -12.33 -20.95
C PHE A 208 5.24 -13.84 -20.84
N VAL A 209 4.99 -14.32 -19.63
CA VAL A 209 4.75 -15.75 -19.38
C VAL A 209 3.27 -16.06 -19.50
N ASP A 210 2.44 -15.47 -18.64
CA ASP A 210 1.00 -15.75 -18.61
C ASP A 210 0.22 -14.69 -17.82
N PHE A 211 -1.10 -14.64 -18.07
CA PHE A 211 -2.06 -13.82 -17.34
C PHE A 211 -3.18 -14.71 -16.82
N TYR A 212 -3.35 -14.75 -15.51
CA TYR A 212 -4.33 -15.57 -14.84
C TYR A 212 -5.51 -14.71 -14.37
N ASN A 213 -6.72 -15.22 -14.60
CA ASN A 213 -7.94 -14.74 -13.97
C ASN A 213 -8.53 -15.89 -13.14
N CYS A 214 -8.24 -15.88 -11.84
CA CYS A 214 -8.41 -17.02 -10.95
C CYS A 214 -9.74 -17.02 -10.21
N TRP A 215 -10.23 -18.23 -9.90
CA TRP A 215 -11.50 -18.47 -9.21
C TRP A 215 -11.45 -18.07 -7.74
N ASN A 216 -12.43 -17.29 -7.30
CA ASN A 216 -12.72 -17.00 -5.90
C ASN A 216 -13.96 -17.80 -5.47
N ASP A 217 -13.79 -18.72 -4.51
CA ASP A 217 -14.88 -19.59 -4.09
C ASP A 217 -15.95 -18.88 -3.24
N TYR A 218 -15.63 -17.78 -2.58
CA TYR A 218 -16.65 -17.01 -1.85
C TYR A 218 -17.54 -16.22 -2.82
N GLN A 219 -16.93 -15.50 -3.76
CA GLN A 219 -17.65 -14.66 -4.74
C GLN A 219 -18.30 -15.47 -5.87
N LYS A 220 -17.85 -16.72 -6.08
CA LYS A 220 -18.30 -17.61 -7.17
C LYS A 220 -18.05 -17.03 -8.58
N GLU A 221 -16.92 -16.34 -8.73
CA GLU A 221 -16.48 -15.76 -10.00
C GLU A 221 -14.95 -15.73 -10.10
N ASN A 222 -14.43 -15.37 -11.28
CA ASN A 222 -13.00 -15.14 -11.49
C ASN A 222 -12.70 -13.66 -11.27
N SER A 223 -12.21 -13.33 -10.08
CA SER A 223 -11.97 -11.95 -9.63
C SER A 223 -10.49 -11.65 -9.36
N THR A 224 -9.68 -12.68 -9.08
CA THR A 224 -8.26 -12.45 -8.74
C THR A 224 -7.38 -12.54 -9.97
N GLN A 225 -6.86 -11.40 -10.39
CA GLN A 225 -5.99 -11.28 -11.55
C GLN A 225 -4.51 -11.16 -11.17
N VAL A 226 -3.66 -11.87 -11.90
CA VAL A 226 -2.21 -11.88 -11.71
C VAL A 226 -1.53 -12.19 -13.02
N PHE A 227 -0.44 -11.49 -13.33
CA PHE A 227 0.41 -11.85 -14.46
C PHE A 227 1.83 -12.16 -14.00
N ILE A 228 2.51 -12.99 -14.80
CA ILE A 228 3.89 -13.40 -14.58
C ILE A 228 4.71 -13.02 -15.81
N MET A 229 5.91 -12.50 -15.58
CA MET A 229 6.89 -12.24 -16.63
C MET A 229 8.30 -12.65 -16.20
N CYS A 230 9.17 -12.87 -17.18
CA CYS A 230 10.59 -13.10 -16.99
C CYS A 230 11.41 -12.01 -17.68
N ASP A 231 12.64 -11.76 -17.23
CA ASP A 231 13.56 -10.87 -17.96
C ASP A 231 13.94 -11.41 -19.35
N LYS A 232 13.94 -12.74 -19.50
CA LYS A 232 14.25 -13.45 -20.76
C LYS A 232 13.37 -14.68 -20.92
N PRO A 233 13.16 -15.17 -22.15
CA PRO A 233 12.40 -16.40 -22.41
C PRO A 233 13.15 -17.69 -22.09
N LYS A 234 14.49 -17.65 -22.02
CA LYS A 234 15.35 -18.78 -21.66
C LYS A 234 16.45 -18.29 -20.74
N ASP A 235 16.86 -19.14 -19.81
CA ASP A 235 17.89 -18.84 -18.81
C ASP A 235 17.65 -17.48 -18.13
N ALA A 236 16.39 -17.25 -17.72
CA ALA A 236 15.98 -16.03 -17.05
C ALA A 236 16.73 -15.88 -15.72
N ASN A 237 17.02 -14.64 -15.34
CA ASN A 237 17.59 -14.31 -14.04
C ASN A 237 16.52 -13.77 -13.08
N LEU A 238 15.41 -13.26 -13.62
CA LEU A 238 14.35 -12.64 -12.85
C LEU A 238 12.98 -13.12 -13.33
N ILE A 239 12.16 -13.56 -12.38
CA ILE A 239 10.73 -13.79 -12.54
C ILE A 239 9.99 -12.73 -11.73
N LEU A 240 9.02 -12.03 -12.32
CA LEU A 240 8.18 -11.07 -11.63
C LEU A 240 6.73 -11.55 -11.62
N ILE A 241 6.13 -11.54 -10.44
CA ILE A 241 4.71 -11.85 -10.22
C ILE A 241 4.02 -10.56 -9.77
N SER A 242 2.99 -10.13 -10.50
CA SER A 242 2.25 -8.90 -10.19
C SER A 242 0.77 -9.19 -10.02
N PHE A 243 0.27 -9.00 -8.80
CA PHE A 243 -1.16 -9.10 -8.50
C PHE A 243 -1.88 -7.78 -8.78
N ARG A 244 -3.05 -7.85 -9.43
CA ARG A 244 -3.92 -6.69 -9.60
C ARG A 244 -4.51 -6.27 -8.25
N GLY A 245 -4.70 -4.97 -8.07
CA GLY A 245 -5.52 -4.44 -6.99
C GLY A 245 -6.96 -4.17 -7.39
N THR A 246 -7.59 -3.26 -6.64
CA THR A 246 -9.01 -2.91 -6.76
C THR A 246 -9.29 -2.08 -8.00
N GLU A 247 -10.18 -2.56 -8.88
CA GLU A 247 -10.70 -1.72 -9.97
C GLU A 247 -11.64 -0.64 -9.41
N PRO A 248 -11.57 0.63 -9.87
CA PRO A 248 -12.40 1.71 -9.33
C PRO A 248 -13.91 1.43 -9.37
N PHE A 249 -14.34 0.58 -10.30
CA PHE A 249 -15.74 0.26 -10.55
C PHE A 249 -16.12 -1.19 -10.22
N ASP A 250 -15.25 -1.93 -9.52
CA ASP A 250 -15.51 -3.29 -9.05
C ASP A 250 -15.97 -3.28 -7.58
N ALA A 251 -17.26 -3.52 -7.37
CA ALA A 251 -17.88 -3.49 -6.05
C ALA A 251 -17.37 -4.56 -5.10
N GLU A 252 -16.98 -5.72 -5.62
CA GLU A 252 -16.57 -6.86 -4.81
C GLU A 252 -15.13 -6.69 -4.30
N ASP A 253 -14.26 -6.06 -5.11
CA ASP A 253 -12.93 -5.61 -4.67
C ASP A 253 -13.05 -4.60 -3.52
N TRP A 254 -13.91 -3.58 -3.67
CA TRP A 254 -14.15 -2.60 -2.59
C TRP A 254 -14.77 -3.24 -1.34
N ILE A 255 -15.69 -4.19 -1.48
CA ILE A 255 -16.27 -4.89 -0.32
C ILE A 255 -15.20 -5.66 0.44
N THR A 256 -14.26 -6.29 -0.28
CA THR A 256 -13.10 -6.97 0.29
C THR A 256 -12.22 -6.01 1.08
N ASP A 257 -11.93 -4.83 0.55
CA ASP A 257 -11.08 -3.82 1.21
C ASP A 257 -11.70 -3.28 2.52
N PHE A 258 -13.04 -3.21 2.60
CA PHE A 258 -13.77 -2.77 3.79
C PHE A 258 -14.20 -3.92 4.72
N ASP A 259 -13.74 -5.15 4.45
CA ASP A 259 -14.07 -6.30 5.28
C ASP A 259 -13.11 -6.47 6.45
N TYR A 260 -13.57 -6.27 7.67
CA TYR A 260 -12.71 -6.40 8.87
C TYR A 260 -12.75 -7.80 9.50
N SER A 261 -13.19 -8.80 8.74
CA SER A 261 -13.21 -10.19 9.14
C SER A 261 -11.79 -10.77 9.18
N TRP A 262 -11.50 -11.61 10.18
CA TRP A 262 -10.21 -12.27 10.33
C TRP A 262 -10.36 -13.75 10.66
N TYR A 263 -9.37 -14.52 10.23
CA TYR A 263 -9.21 -15.94 10.54
C TYR A 263 -7.87 -16.15 11.28
N GLU A 264 -7.89 -16.89 12.38
CA GLU A 264 -6.68 -17.21 13.14
C GLU A 264 -6.03 -18.49 12.63
N ILE A 265 -4.79 -18.36 12.19
CA ILE A 265 -3.96 -19.48 11.75
C ILE A 265 -3.02 -19.85 12.91
N PRO A 266 -3.05 -21.09 13.42
CA PRO A 266 -2.22 -21.50 14.55
C PRO A 266 -0.75 -21.15 14.36
N LYS A 267 -0.13 -20.56 15.39
CA LYS A 267 1.27 -20.07 15.43
C LYS A 267 1.59 -18.89 14.51
N LEU A 268 0.84 -18.69 13.42
CA LEU A 268 1.03 -17.58 12.48
C LEU A 268 0.34 -16.31 13.00
N GLY A 269 -0.88 -16.42 13.52
CA GLY A 269 -1.68 -15.30 14.02
C GLY A 269 -2.94 -15.05 13.19
N LYS A 270 -3.54 -13.88 13.38
CA LYS A 270 -4.81 -13.49 12.72
C LYS A 270 -4.52 -12.85 11.36
N VAL A 271 -5.22 -13.30 10.34
CA VAL A 271 -5.08 -12.85 8.95
C VAL A 271 -6.44 -12.39 8.42
N HIS A 272 -6.43 -11.37 7.56
CA HIS A 272 -7.63 -10.84 6.91
C HIS A 272 -8.34 -11.92 6.08
N MET A 273 -9.62 -12.16 6.36
CA MET A 273 -10.38 -13.25 5.75
C MET A 273 -10.64 -13.00 4.25
N GLY A 274 -11.05 -11.77 3.88
CA GLY A 274 -11.24 -11.41 2.46
C GLY A 274 -9.99 -11.60 1.58
N PHE A 275 -8.79 -11.31 2.09
CA PHE A 275 -7.55 -11.54 1.33
C PHE A 275 -7.21 -13.04 1.20
N LEU A 276 -7.53 -13.87 2.20
CA LEU A 276 -7.41 -15.33 2.08
C LEU A 276 -8.36 -15.89 1.00
N GLU A 277 -9.59 -15.38 0.93
CA GLU A 277 -10.57 -15.76 -0.09
C GLU A 277 -10.15 -15.31 -1.49
N ALA A 278 -9.64 -14.08 -1.63
CA ALA A 278 -9.12 -13.58 -2.89
C ALA A 278 -7.92 -14.40 -3.40
N LEU A 279 -7.04 -14.86 -2.50
CA LEU A 279 -5.97 -15.79 -2.90
C LEU A 279 -6.48 -17.24 -3.14
N GLY A 280 -7.76 -17.48 -2.84
CA GLY A 280 -8.47 -18.75 -2.97
C GLY A 280 -7.97 -19.83 -2.02
N LEU A 281 -7.79 -19.44 -0.75
CA LEU A 281 -7.35 -20.31 0.35
C LEU A 281 -8.49 -20.74 1.27
N GLY A 282 -9.74 -20.46 0.92
CA GLY A 282 -10.91 -20.90 1.67
C GLY A 282 -12.12 -20.01 1.41
N ASN A 283 -13.19 -20.24 2.18
CA ASN A 283 -14.47 -19.58 2.05
C ASN A 283 -15.09 -19.39 3.43
N ARG A 284 -15.52 -18.17 3.78
CA ARG A 284 -16.16 -17.86 5.07
C ARG A 284 -17.48 -18.58 5.33
N VAL A 285 -18.22 -18.99 4.28
CA VAL A 285 -19.46 -19.78 4.43
C VAL A 285 -19.16 -21.15 5.02
N GLU A 286 -17.99 -21.70 4.72
CA GLU A 286 -17.52 -22.98 5.25
C GLU A 286 -16.10 -22.78 5.78
N ALA A 287 -15.98 -22.15 6.96
CA ALA A 287 -14.70 -21.72 7.53
C ALA A 287 -13.68 -22.87 7.76
N SER A 288 -14.12 -24.13 7.79
CA SER A 288 -13.26 -25.32 7.81
C SER A 288 -12.41 -25.46 6.53
N THR A 289 -12.84 -24.88 5.40
CA THR A 289 -12.08 -24.87 4.15
C THR A 289 -10.76 -24.10 4.27
N PHE A 290 -10.71 -23.03 5.08
CA PHE A 290 -9.46 -22.33 5.37
C PHE A 290 -8.46 -23.26 6.02
N TYR A 291 -8.89 -24.00 7.05
CA TYR A 291 -8.03 -24.97 7.72
C TYR A 291 -7.50 -26.02 6.74
N ALA A 292 -8.38 -26.60 5.92
CA ALA A 292 -8.01 -27.63 4.96
C ALA A 292 -6.95 -27.14 3.96
N ASN A 293 -7.14 -25.96 3.38
CA ASN A 293 -6.26 -25.43 2.34
C ASN A 293 -4.93 -24.88 2.90
N LEU A 294 -4.95 -24.27 4.09
CA LEU A 294 -3.77 -23.70 4.74
C LEU A 294 -2.90 -24.75 5.46
N GLN A 295 -3.47 -25.89 5.86
CA GLN A 295 -2.73 -27.01 6.44
C GLN A 295 -2.39 -28.14 5.47
N ALA A 296 -2.95 -28.12 4.26
CA ALA A 296 -2.55 -29.04 3.21
C ALA A 296 -1.07 -28.79 2.89
N LYS A 297 -0.17 -29.49 3.60
CA LYS A 297 1.23 -29.58 3.19
C LYS A 297 1.22 -30.07 1.75
N PRO A 298 1.84 -29.33 0.81
CA PRO A 298 2.00 -29.84 -0.54
C PRO A 298 2.83 -31.11 -0.39
N SER A 299 2.17 -32.24 -0.59
CA SER A 299 2.79 -33.54 -0.46
C SER A 299 3.91 -33.63 -1.50
N LYS A 300 5.16 -33.38 -1.10
CA LYS A 300 6.34 -33.95 -1.77
C LYS A 300 6.21 -35.45 -1.63
N LEU A 301 5.58 -36.08 -2.60
CA LEU A 301 5.50 -37.53 -2.63
C LEU A 301 6.87 -38.07 -3.05
N ASN A 302 7.63 -38.52 -2.06
CA ASN A 302 8.84 -39.30 -2.29
C ASN A 302 8.53 -40.48 -3.23
N GLY A 303 9.07 -40.45 -4.44
CA GLY A 303 9.33 -41.65 -5.23
C GLY A 303 8.17 -42.31 -5.99
N PHE A 304 7.00 -41.68 -6.10
CA PHE A 304 5.99 -42.09 -7.07
C PHE A 304 5.62 -40.90 -7.96
N SER A 305 5.96 -41.02 -9.25
CA SER A 305 5.43 -40.17 -10.31
C SER A 305 3.91 -40.36 -10.36
N PHE A 306 3.17 -39.58 -9.58
CA PHE A 306 1.75 -39.38 -9.84
C PHE A 306 1.68 -38.39 -10.99
N ASN A 307 1.18 -38.86 -12.13
CA ASN A 307 0.93 -38.01 -13.28
C ASN A 307 0.09 -36.81 -12.83
N GLN A 308 0.54 -35.62 -13.23
CA GLN A 308 -0.09 -34.32 -13.00
C GLN A 308 -1.60 -34.33 -13.36
N SER A 309 -2.01 -35.27 -14.23
CA SER A 309 -3.39 -35.55 -14.64
C SER A 309 -4.34 -36.03 -13.53
N GLU A 310 -3.87 -36.67 -12.45
CA GLU A 310 -4.78 -37.29 -11.46
C GLU A 310 -5.17 -36.33 -10.30
N LYS A 311 -4.40 -35.27 -10.04
CA LYS A 311 -4.86 -34.16 -9.16
C LYS A 311 -5.67 -33.10 -9.92
N GLU A 312 -5.47 -33.00 -11.23
CA GLU A 312 -6.28 -32.17 -12.13
C GLU A 312 -7.73 -32.65 -12.25
N GLU A 313 -8.03 -33.92 -11.92
CA GLU A 313 -9.40 -34.45 -11.94
C GLU A 313 -10.27 -34.03 -10.75
N LEU A 314 -9.70 -33.60 -9.61
CA LEU A 314 -10.51 -33.26 -8.42
C LEU A 314 -10.94 -31.78 -8.34
N ILE A 315 -10.29 -30.89 -9.09
CA ILE A 315 -10.69 -29.48 -9.22
C ILE A 315 -11.06 -29.29 -10.68
N PRO A 316 -12.34 -29.03 -11.03
CA PRO A 316 -12.71 -28.77 -12.42
C PRO A 316 -11.74 -27.75 -13.01
N MET A 317 -11.19 -27.99 -14.21
CA MET A 317 -10.23 -27.11 -14.89
C MET A 317 -10.63 -25.60 -14.88
N GLY A 318 -11.92 -25.28 -14.67
CA GLY A 318 -12.44 -23.92 -14.51
C GLY A 318 -12.37 -23.31 -13.09
N LYS A 319 -11.75 -23.93 -12.08
CA LYS A 319 -11.72 -23.44 -10.69
C LYS A 319 -10.32 -23.39 -10.07
N ARG A 320 -9.30 -23.04 -10.84
CA ARG A 320 -7.93 -22.89 -10.31
C ARG A 320 -7.85 -21.61 -9.46
N THR A 321 -7.48 -21.75 -8.19
CA THR A 321 -7.33 -20.60 -7.28
C THR A 321 -6.00 -19.88 -7.50
N ALA A 322 -5.92 -18.61 -7.12
CA ALA A 322 -4.76 -17.77 -7.37
C ALA A 322 -3.48 -18.33 -6.75
N TYR A 323 -3.52 -18.77 -5.49
CA TYR A 323 -2.35 -19.34 -4.82
C TYR A 323 -1.76 -20.54 -5.57
N TYR A 324 -2.58 -21.55 -5.88
CA TYR A 324 -2.11 -22.78 -6.51
C TYR A 324 -1.74 -22.58 -7.99
N ALA A 325 -2.40 -21.66 -8.70
CA ALA A 325 -2.02 -21.27 -10.06
C ALA A 325 -0.61 -20.65 -10.09
N VAL A 326 -0.39 -19.62 -9.27
CA VAL A 326 0.88 -18.88 -9.24
C VAL A 326 2.00 -19.73 -8.65
N ARG A 327 1.76 -20.46 -7.56
CA ARG A 327 2.76 -21.36 -6.96
C ARG A 327 3.22 -22.42 -7.97
N GLY A 328 2.28 -23.10 -8.62
CA GLY A 328 2.62 -24.13 -9.60
C GLY A 328 3.42 -23.57 -10.77
N LYS A 329 2.99 -22.43 -11.33
CA LYS A 329 3.72 -21.81 -12.45
C LYS A 329 5.11 -21.30 -12.02
N LEU A 330 5.24 -20.76 -10.81
CA LEU A 330 6.52 -20.33 -10.27
C LEU A 330 7.47 -21.54 -10.08
N GLU A 331 6.97 -22.67 -9.59
CA GLU A 331 7.74 -23.92 -9.46
C GLU A 331 8.29 -24.35 -10.82
N ASP A 332 7.44 -24.43 -11.85
CA ASP A 332 7.85 -24.77 -13.22
C ASP A 332 8.94 -23.81 -13.76
N LEU A 333 8.77 -22.50 -13.57
CA LEU A 333 9.72 -21.50 -14.05
C LEU A 333 11.05 -21.53 -13.29
N LEU A 334 11.05 -21.87 -12.01
CA LEU A 334 12.27 -21.98 -11.20
C LEU A 334 13.06 -23.26 -11.49
N GLU A 335 12.41 -24.27 -12.07
CA GLU A 335 13.04 -25.46 -12.66
C GLU A 335 13.58 -25.14 -14.07
N GLU A 336 12.79 -24.46 -14.91
CA GLU A 336 13.20 -24.06 -16.27
C GLU A 336 14.36 -23.05 -16.27
N HIS A 337 14.40 -22.17 -15.26
CA HIS A 337 15.41 -21.14 -15.12
C HIS A 337 16.16 -21.33 -13.80
N GLU A 338 17.15 -22.22 -13.80
CA GLU A 338 17.86 -22.64 -12.58
C GLU A 338 18.43 -21.46 -11.76
N ASN A 339 18.92 -20.43 -12.44
CA ASN A 339 19.53 -19.23 -11.84
C ASN A 339 18.51 -18.12 -11.51
N ALA A 340 17.24 -18.27 -11.90
CA ALA A 340 16.25 -17.22 -11.69
C ALA A 340 15.98 -17.00 -10.20
N LYS A 341 15.90 -15.73 -9.82
CA LYS A 341 15.25 -15.30 -8.58
C LYS A 341 13.88 -14.72 -8.91
N PHE A 342 12.98 -14.64 -7.93
CA PHE A 342 11.66 -14.06 -8.16
C PHE A 342 11.36 -12.88 -7.24
N VAL A 343 10.54 -11.97 -7.75
CA VAL A 343 10.01 -10.82 -7.02
C VAL A 343 8.49 -10.85 -7.10
N VAL A 344 7.83 -10.46 -6.00
CA VAL A 344 6.36 -10.38 -5.93
C VAL A 344 5.96 -8.94 -5.68
N THR A 345 4.96 -8.45 -6.40
CA THR A 345 4.51 -7.06 -6.30
C THR A 345 3.01 -6.91 -6.48
N GLY A 346 2.52 -5.72 -6.13
CA GLY A 346 1.14 -5.32 -6.33
C GLY A 346 0.84 -3.96 -5.71
N HIS A 347 -0.19 -3.31 -6.24
CA HIS A 347 -0.77 -2.06 -5.73
C HIS A 347 -2.08 -2.35 -5.00
N SER A 348 -2.40 -1.63 -3.91
CA SER A 348 -3.68 -1.76 -3.19
C SER A 348 -3.92 -3.19 -2.68
N LEU A 349 -5.11 -3.76 -2.92
CA LEU A 349 -5.43 -5.18 -2.73
C LEU A 349 -4.33 -6.11 -3.29
N GLY A 350 -3.80 -5.82 -4.48
CA GLY A 350 -2.72 -6.62 -5.09
C GLY A 350 -1.45 -6.61 -4.25
N GLY A 351 -1.17 -5.51 -3.56
CA GLY A 351 -0.09 -5.45 -2.57
C GLY A 351 -0.34 -6.40 -1.40
N ALA A 352 -1.59 -6.51 -0.93
CA ALA A 352 -1.95 -7.41 0.16
C ALA A 352 -1.79 -8.88 -0.27
N LEU A 353 -2.23 -9.21 -1.49
CA LEU A 353 -2.06 -10.53 -2.08
C LEU A 353 -0.58 -10.89 -2.29
N ALA A 354 0.26 -9.93 -2.69
CA ALA A 354 1.69 -10.15 -2.87
C ALA A 354 2.40 -10.62 -1.60
N ILE A 355 2.18 -9.93 -0.47
CA ILE A 355 2.77 -10.34 0.81
C ILE A 355 2.09 -11.60 1.36
N LEU A 356 0.78 -11.76 1.16
CA LEU A 356 0.04 -12.96 1.62
C LEU A 356 0.49 -14.22 0.87
N PHE A 357 0.76 -14.12 -0.44
CA PHE A 357 1.34 -15.21 -1.23
C PHE A 357 2.67 -15.68 -0.63
N ALA A 358 3.58 -14.77 -0.30
CA ALA A 358 4.83 -15.12 0.37
C ALA A 358 4.61 -15.69 1.79
N THR A 359 3.64 -15.16 2.54
CA THR A 359 3.25 -15.73 3.85
C THR A 359 2.81 -17.18 3.73
N VAL A 360 2.03 -17.52 2.69
CA VAL A 360 1.50 -18.87 2.52
C VAL A 360 2.58 -19.83 2.00
N LEU A 361 3.51 -19.37 1.15
CA LEU A 361 4.71 -20.14 0.80
C LEU A 361 5.53 -20.50 2.05
N VAL A 362 5.73 -19.53 2.94
CA VAL A 362 6.40 -19.77 4.23
C VAL A 362 5.62 -20.76 5.10
N LEU A 363 4.30 -20.60 5.18
CA LEU A 363 3.42 -21.48 5.97
C LEU A 363 3.46 -22.92 5.46
N HIS A 364 3.52 -23.10 4.14
CA HIS A 364 3.60 -24.39 3.46
C HIS A 364 5.01 -24.99 3.45
N GLU A 365 5.98 -24.37 4.14
CA GLU A 365 7.37 -24.83 4.25
C GLU A 365 8.07 -24.93 2.88
N GLU A 366 7.75 -24.02 1.95
CA GLU A 366 8.36 -23.95 0.61
C GLU A 366 9.76 -23.32 0.64
N GLU A 367 10.67 -23.91 1.43
CA GLU A 367 11.99 -23.34 1.70
C GLU A 367 12.84 -23.16 0.43
N GLU A 368 12.78 -24.09 -0.52
CA GLU A 368 13.55 -24.00 -1.76
C GLU A 368 13.08 -22.86 -2.66
N ILE A 369 11.76 -22.67 -2.79
CA ILE A 369 11.20 -21.51 -3.48
C ILE A 369 11.63 -20.25 -2.72
N MET A 370 11.38 -20.18 -1.41
CA MET A 370 11.67 -18.99 -0.60
C MET A 370 13.16 -18.58 -0.58
N LYS A 371 14.11 -19.50 -0.77
CA LYS A 371 15.53 -19.17 -0.97
C LYS A 371 15.78 -18.31 -2.21
N LYS A 372 15.00 -18.52 -3.27
CA LYS A 372 15.05 -17.76 -4.53
C LYS A 372 14.24 -16.45 -4.50
N LEU A 373 13.59 -16.11 -3.38
CA LEU A 373 12.91 -14.82 -3.22
C LEU A 373 13.94 -13.68 -3.20
N LEU A 374 13.86 -12.80 -4.20
CA LEU A 374 14.65 -11.58 -4.31
C LEU A 374 14.05 -10.45 -3.47
N GLY A 375 12.73 -10.28 -3.51
CA GLY A 375 12.06 -9.24 -2.75
C GLY A 375 10.55 -9.21 -2.96
N ILE A 376 9.89 -8.42 -2.11
CA ILE A 376 8.47 -8.14 -2.13
C ILE A 376 8.33 -6.62 -2.04
N TYR A 377 7.76 -6.01 -3.08
CA TYR A 377 7.56 -4.57 -3.16
C TYR A 377 6.08 -4.29 -3.30
N THR A 378 5.50 -3.59 -2.34
CA THR A 378 4.06 -3.31 -2.34
C THR A 378 3.78 -1.82 -2.27
N PHE A 379 2.71 -1.37 -2.91
CA PHE A 379 2.38 0.05 -3.07
C PHE A 379 0.96 0.29 -2.56
N GLY A 380 0.80 1.20 -1.59
CA GLY A 380 -0.53 1.49 -1.04
C GLY A 380 -1.19 0.28 -0.35
N GLN A 381 -0.39 -0.64 0.17
CA GLN A 381 -0.88 -1.92 0.70
C GLN A 381 -1.64 -1.74 2.04
N PRO A 382 -2.86 -2.31 2.17
CA PRO A 382 -3.58 -2.37 3.45
C PRO A 382 -2.91 -3.32 4.46
N ARG A 383 -3.40 -3.30 5.70
CA ARG A 383 -2.94 -4.21 6.76
C ARG A 383 -3.52 -5.61 6.53
N ILE A 384 -2.68 -6.63 6.56
CA ILE A 384 -3.10 -8.01 6.22
C ILE A 384 -3.38 -8.90 7.44
N GLY A 385 -2.96 -8.50 8.64
CA GLY A 385 -3.14 -9.30 9.84
C GLY A 385 -2.57 -8.66 11.10
N ASN A 386 -2.48 -9.45 12.18
CA ASN A 386 -2.13 -8.94 13.50
C ASN A 386 -0.61 -8.85 13.77
N ARG A 387 -0.25 -8.37 14.97
CA ARG A 387 1.16 -8.29 15.41
C ARG A 387 1.89 -9.64 15.36
N GLN A 388 1.21 -10.74 15.70
CA GLN A 388 1.79 -12.08 15.69
C GLN A 388 2.20 -12.49 14.28
N LEU A 389 1.35 -12.25 13.28
CA LEU A 389 1.68 -12.45 11.87
C LEU A 389 2.91 -11.64 11.47
N GLY A 390 2.94 -10.37 11.87
CA GLY A 390 4.08 -9.49 11.62
C GLY A 390 5.38 -10.06 12.20
N THR A 391 5.40 -10.42 13.48
CA THR A 391 6.58 -11.01 14.13
C THR A 391 7.00 -12.33 13.46
N TYR A 392 6.03 -13.16 13.07
CA TYR A 392 6.30 -14.43 12.39
C TYR A 392 7.00 -14.23 11.04
N MET A 393 6.54 -13.25 10.24
CA MET A 393 7.09 -12.97 8.91
C MET A 393 8.40 -12.20 8.97
N GLN A 394 8.54 -11.23 9.87
CA GLN A 394 9.78 -10.46 10.05
C GLN A 394 10.98 -11.37 10.32
N ALA A 395 10.79 -12.40 11.16
CA ALA A 395 11.84 -13.37 11.47
C ALA A 395 12.38 -14.11 10.22
N ARG A 396 11.64 -14.12 9.11
CA ARG A 396 11.96 -14.85 7.88
C ARG A 396 12.28 -13.96 6.68
N LEU A 397 11.84 -12.70 6.71
CA LEU A 397 12.03 -11.74 5.61
C LEU A 397 13.05 -10.64 5.91
N GLU A 398 13.45 -10.42 7.18
CA GLU A 398 14.36 -9.31 7.56
C GLU A 398 15.84 -9.71 7.68
N LYS A 399 16.18 -11.00 7.54
CA LYS A 399 17.57 -11.49 7.72
C LYS A 399 18.03 -12.33 6.52
N PRO A 400 19.28 -12.18 6.03
CA PRO A 400 20.31 -11.22 6.47
C PRO A 400 20.06 -9.77 6.00
N GLU A 401 19.23 -9.58 4.99
CA GLU A 401 18.79 -8.28 4.46
C GLU A 401 17.27 -8.29 4.34
N SER A 402 16.63 -7.11 4.43
CA SER A 402 15.18 -7.00 4.27
C SER A 402 14.79 -7.35 2.84
N LYS A 403 13.84 -8.28 2.71
CA LYS A 403 13.23 -8.67 1.44
C LYS A 403 11.84 -8.06 1.25
N TYR A 404 11.35 -7.24 2.17
CA TYR A 404 9.98 -6.73 2.13
C TYR A 404 9.93 -5.22 2.37
N PHE A 405 9.48 -4.51 1.32
CA PHE A 405 9.40 -3.06 1.28
C PHE A 405 7.98 -2.62 0.94
N ARG A 406 7.37 -1.87 1.86
CA ARG A 406 6.08 -1.22 1.67
C ARG A 406 6.31 0.24 1.29
N VAL A 407 5.80 0.64 0.14
CA VAL A 407 5.81 2.03 -0.32
C VAL A 407 4.46 2.66 0.01
N VAL A 408 4.48 3.77 0.73
CA VAL A 408 3.26 4.50 1.15
C VAL A 408 3.36 5.96 0.77
N TYR A 409 2.35 6.47 0.07
CA TYR A 409 2.27 7.86 -0.31
C TYR A 409 1.34 8.68 0.60
N CYS A 410 1.85 9.82 1.07
CA CYS A 410 1.17 10.90 1.76
C CYS A 410 0.00 10.48 2.66
N ASN A 411 -1.22 10.91 2.35
CA ASN A 411 -2.42 10.58 3.07
C ASN A 411 -3.21 9.48 2.35
N ASP A 412 -2.56 8.56 1.63
CA ASP A 412 -3.25 7.40 1.05
C ASP A 412 -4.09 6.65 2.11
N LEU A 413 -5.41 6.59 1.90
CA LEU A 413 -6.30 5.98 2.88
C LEU A 413 -6.09 4.47 3.04
N VAL A 414 -5.64 3.75 2.00
CA VAL A 414 -5.67 2.28 1.96
C VAL A 414 -4.69 1.63 2.95
N PRO A 415 -3.42 2.08 3.06
CA PRO A 415 -2.52 1.62 4.12
C PRO A 415 -3.06 1.82 5.54
N ARG A 416 -4.08 2.67 5.73
CA ARG A 416 -4.66 2.94 7.05
C ARG A 416 -5.83 2.03 7.37
N LEU A 417 -6.15 1.09 6.48
CA LEU A 417 -7.20 0.09 6.61
C LEU A 417 -6.62 -1.34 6.60
N PRO A 418 -7.28 -2.29 7.28
CA PRO A 418 -8.20 -2.08 8.40
C PRO A 418 -7.54 -1.32 9.55
N TYR A 419 -8.32 -0.80 10.49
CA TYR A 419 -7.79 0.11 11.51
C TYR A 419 -6.81 -0.61 12.45
N ASP A 420 -5.67 0.04 12.70
CA ASP A 420 -4.78 -0.36 13.80
C ASP A 420 -5.39 0.08 15.13
N ASN A 421 -6.27 -0.77 15.69
CA ASN A 421 -6.83 -0.56 17.01
C ASN A 421 -6.82 -1.85 17.83
N LYS A 422 -7.13 -1.73 19.11
CA LYS A 422 -7.24 -2.88 20.01
C LYS A 422 -8.37 -3.85 19.65
N THR A 423 -9.26 -3.48 18.73
CA THR A 423 -10.48 -4.21 18.35
C THR A 423 -10.21 -5.22 17.24
N PHE A 424 -9.51 -4.81 16.18
CA PHE A 424 -9.23 -5.66 15.03
C PHE A 424 -7.76 -6.12 14.97
N LEU A 425 -6.89 -5.53 15.79
CA LEU A 425 -5.50 -5.97 15.99
C LEU A 425 -4.61 -5.91 14.75
N TYR A 426 -5.09 -5.37 13.63
CA TYR A 426 -4.33 -5.26 12.40
C TYR A 426 -3.10 -4.37 12.59
N LYS A 427 -1.95 -4.86 12.12
CA LYS A 427 -0.67 -4.16 12.21
C LYS A 427 0.09 -4.30 10.90
N HIS A 428 0.82 -3.25 10.54
CA HIS A 428 1.87 -3.37 9.53
C HIS A 428 3.12 -4.02 10.11
N PHE A 429 3.91 -4.59 9.21
CA PHE A 429 5.26 -5.11 9.45
C PHE A 429 6.09 -4.92 8.18
N GLY A 430 7.40 -5.20 8.25
CA GLY A 430 8.35 -4.89 7.19
C GLY A 430 8.81 -3.42 7.19
N GLU A 431 9.65 -3.06 6.23
CA GLU A 431 10.14 -1.69 6.09
C GLU A 431 9.12 -0.81 5.37
N CYS A 432 8.83 0.38 5.90
CA CYS A 432 7.92 1.34 5.27
C CYS A 432 8.69 2.53 4.70
N LEU A 433 8.69 2.63 3.38
CA LEU A 433 9.19 3.76 2.60
C LEU A 433 8.04 4.77 2.43
N TYR A 434 7.98 5.74 3.33
CA TYR A 434 6.95 6.76 3.34
C TYR A 434 7.35 7.98 2.50
N PHE A 435 6.43 8.49 1.69
CA PHE A 435 6.60 9.68 0.88
C PHE A 435 5.63 10.76 1.30
N ASN A 436 6.10 11.99 1.51
CA ASN A 436 5.19 13.11 1.72
C ASN A 436 4.63 13.65 0.39
N SER A 437 3.78 14.68 0.44
CA SER A 437 3.20 15.34 -0.74
C SER A 437 4.24 15.96 -1.69
N LEU A 438 5.49 16.12 -1.21
CA LEU A 438 6.63 16.55 -2.02
C LEU A 438 7.45 15.36 -2.52
N TYR A 439 7.01 14.12 -2.41
CA TYR A 439 7.75 12.90 -2.77
C TYR A 439 9.14 12.81 -2.10
N VAL A 440 9.26 13.34 -0.88
CA VAL A 440 10.47 13.14 -0.07
C VAL A 440 10.30 11.83 0.72
N GLU A 441 11.19 10.90 0.47
CA GLU A 441 11.25 9.60 1.13
C GLU A 441 11.67 9.73 2.60
N LYS A 442 11.03 8.96 3.47
CA LYS A 442 11.41 8.72 4.85
C LYS A 442 11.23 7.23 5.15
N ASN A 443 12.30 6.54 5.55
CA ASN A 443 12.17 5.20 6.13
C ASN A 443 11.58 5.32 7.54
N VAL A 444 10.41 4.73 7.73
CA VAL A 444 9.67 4.74 8.99
C VAL A 444 9.23 3.31 9.32
N LYS A 445 8.97 3.04 10.60
CA LYS A 445 8.39 1.74 11.00
C LYS A 445 6.94 1.58 10.56
N GLU A 446 6.22 2.69 10.48
CA GLU A 446 4.82 2.74 10.05
C GLU A 446 4.50 4.16 9.58
N GLU A 447 3.55 4.29 8.66
CA GLU A 447 3.15 5.57 8.09
C GLU A 447 2.57 6.54 9.15
N PRO A 448 2.77 7.87 8.97
CA PRO A 448 2.17 8.87 9.86
C PRO A 448 0.65 8.81 9.87
N ASN A 449 0.07 9.10 11.04
CA ASN A 449 -1.37 9.09 11.29
C ASN A 449 -2.05 7.77 10.88
N LYS A 450 -1.72 6.71 11.62
CA LYS A 450 -2.09 5.31 11.35
C LYS A 450 -3.59 5.06 11.10
N ASN A 451 -4.45 5.81 11.78
CA ASN A 451 -5.90 5.83 11.58
C ASN A 451 -6.37 7.29 11.71
N TYR A 452 -6.21 8.10 10.66
CA TYR A 452 -6.55 9.53 10.73
C TYR A 452 -8.06 9.83 10.66
N PHE A 453 -8.94 8.83 10.59
CA PHE A 453 -10.39 9.02 10.43
C PHE A 453 -11.15 9.69 11.61
N GLY A 454 -10.45 10.37 12.52
CA GLY A 454 -11.02 11.15 13.61
C GLY A 454 -11.15 12.64 13.28
N TRP A 455 -12.07 13.34 13.97
CA TRP A 455 -12.37 14.77 13.78
C TRP A 455 -11.15 15.71 13.86
N ARG A 456 -10.06 15.28 14.52
CA ARG A 456 -8.81 16.04 14.64
C ARG A 456 -8.05 16.16 13.32
N PHE A 457 -8.19 15.21 12.42
CA PHE A 457 -7.45 15.16 11.16
C PHE A 457 -8.28 15.61 9.95
N LEU A 458 -9.59 15.78 10.13
CA LEU A 458 -10.51 16.27 9.10
C LEU A 458 -9.96 17.53 8.41
N VAL A 459 -9.68 18.59 9.16
CA VAL A 459 -9.17 19.84 8.55
C VAL A 459 -7.82 19.64 7.84
N PRO A 460 -6.78 19.05 8.48
CA PRO A 460 -5.51 18.73 7.79
C PRO A 460 -5.67 17.91 6.50
N GLU A 461 -6.55 16.92 6.49
CA GLU A 461 -6.80 16.05 5.33
C GLU A 461 -7.39 16.83 4.15
N TYR A 462 -8.42 17.65 4.39
CA TYR A 462 -9.02 18.48 3.36
C TYR A 462 -8.04 19.57 2.87
N LEU A 463 -7.20 20.11 3.75
CA LEU A 463 -6.12 21.01 3.34
C LEU A 463 -5.11 20.30 2.44
N ASN A 464 -4.75 19.05 2.76
CA ASN A 464 -3.88 18.24 1.90
C ASN A 464 -4.55 17.93 0.57
N ALA A 465 -5.81 17.51 0.54
CA ALA A 465 -6.54 17.26 -0.70
C ALA A 465 -6.61 18.51 -1.60
N GLY A 466 -6.84 19.68 -1.00
CA GLY A 466 -6.75 20.97 -1.71
C GLY A 466 -5.35 21.27 -2.24
N TRP A 467 -4.31 20.99 -1.44
CA TRP A 467 -2.92 21.12 -1.85
C TRP A 467 -2.57 20.19 -3.02
N GLU A 468 -2.99 18.93 -2.96
CA GLU A 468 -2.79 17.92 -4.00
C GLU A 468 -3.43 18.35 -5.33
N LEU A 469 -4.66 18.88 -5.28
CA LEU A 469 -5.31 19.44 -6.47
C LEU A 469 -4.53 20.62 -7.04
N VAL A 470 -4.12 21.60 -6.22
CA VAL A 470 -3.35 22.75 -6.70
C VAL A 470 -2.00 22.30 -7.28
N ARG A 471 -1.33 21.37 -6.60
CA ARG A 471 -0.03 20.83 -6.97
C ARG A 471 -0.08 20.12 -8.32
N SER A 472 -1.16 19.39 -8.63
CA SER A 472 -1.33 18.66 -9.91
C SER A 472 -1.09 19.54 -11.15
N PHE A 473 -1.52 20.81 -11.11
CA PHE A 473 -1.31 21.79 -12.19
C PHE A 473 0.12 22.33 -12.28
N MET A 474 0.88 22.26 -11.18
CA MET A 474 2.23 22.82 -11.07
C MET A 474 3.33 21.77 -11.27
N MET A 475 3.01 20.47 -11.13
CA MET A 475 3.98 19.38 -11.12
C MET A 475 4.92 19.34 -12.33
N GLY A 476 4.37 19.52 -13.53
CA GLY A 476 5.15 19.54 -14.77
C GLY A 476 6.19 20.68 -14.83
N TYR A 477 5.93 21.79 -14.15
CA TYR A 477 6.85 22.93 -14.07
C TYR A 477 7.89 22.75 -12.95
N ILE A 478 7.50 22.14 -11.83
CA ILE A 478 8.38 21.96 -10.66
C ILE A 478 9.39 20.85 -10.89
N TYR A 479 8.94 19.70 -11.40
CA TYR A 479 9.76 18.50 -11.51
C TYR A 479 10.11 18.11 -12.95
N GLY A 480 9.49 18.78 -13.93
CA GLY A 480 9.72 18.58 -15.35
C GLY A 480 8.57 17.83 -16.05
N PRO A 481 8.62 17.74 -17.39
CA PRO A 481 7.51 17.25 -18.20
C PRO A 481 7.00 15.85 -17.84
N GLY A 482 7.89 14.95 -17.38
CA GLY A 482 7.54 13.58 -16.98
C GLY A 482 6.67 13.48 -15.71
N TYR A 483 6.49 14.58 -14.98
CA TYR A 483 5.62 14.69 -13.81
C TYR A 483 4.30 15.40 -14.09
N LYS A 484 4.08 15.86 -15.32
CA LYS A 484 2.84 16.54 -15.68
C LYS A 484 1.68 15.56 -15.55
N GLU A 485 0.71 15.88 -14.69
CA GLU A 485 -0.50 15.07 -14.55
C GLU A 485 -1.43 15.26 -15.75
N GLY A 486 -2.06 14.16 -16.18
CA GLY A 486 -3.13 14.14 -17.16
C GLY A 486 -4.43 14.71 -16.60
N TRP A 487 -5.40 14.98 -17.47
CA TRP A 487 -6.69 15.55 -17.03
C TRP A 487 -7.48 14.54 -16.18
N GLU A 488 -7.35 13.26 -16.49
CA GLU A 488 -7.95 12.14 -15.78
C GLU A 488 -7.43 12.06 -14.34
N SER A 489 -6.11 12.22 -14.16
CA SER A 489 -5.48 12.32 -12.84
C SER A 489 -5.95 13.56 -12.08
N VAL A 490 -6.06 14.72 -12.75
CA VAL A 490 -6.63 15.96 -12.14
C VAL A 490 -8.09 15.76 -11.72
N MET A 491 -8.92 15.07 -12.52
CA MET A 491 -10.30 14.74 -12.14
C MET A 491 -10.35 13.86 -10.89
N LEU A 492 -9.43 12.90 -10.75
CA LEU A 492 -9.30 12.11 -9.53
C LEU A 492 -8.93 12.98 -8.31
N ARG A 493 -8.12 14.05 -8.48
CA ARG A 493 -7.86 15.03 -7.41
C ARG A 493 -9.12 15.76 -6.97
N PHE A 494 -10.04 16.09 -7.89
CA PHE A 494 -11.35 16.66 -7.53
C PHE A 494 -12.20 15.70 -6.71
N VAL A 495 -12.20 14.40 -7.05
CA VAL A 495 -12.85 13.37 -6.22
C VAL A 495 -12.20 13.28 -4.84
N GLY A 496 -10.88 13.43 -4.76
CA GLY A 496 -10.13 13.51 -3.50
C GLY A 496 -10.54 14.68 -2.59
N LEU A 497 -11.17 15.74 -3.11
CA LEU A 497 -11.77 16.78 -2.28
C LEU A 497 -13.03 16.31 -1.55
N ALA A 498 -13.77 15.35 -2.11
CA ALA A 498 -14.94 14.76 -1.46
C ALA A 498 -14.51 13.69 -0.45
N ILE A 499 -13.51 12.87 -0.81
CA ILE A 499 -12.97 11.79 0.00
C ILE A 499 -11.45 11.99 0.12
N PRO A 500 -10.98 12.73 1.14
CA PRO A 500 -9.55 12.95 1.34
C PRO A 500 -8.77 11.65 1.44
N GLY A 501 -7.57 11.65 0.84
CA GLY A 501 -6.69 10.47 0.80
C GLY A 501 -7.00 9.46 -0.32
N LEU A 502 -8.15 9.56 -0.99
CA LEU A 502 -8.48 8.68 -2.13
C LEU A 502 -7.61 9.00 -3.35
N SER A 503 -7.37 10.29 -3.61
CA SER A 503 -6.49 10.71 -4.70
C SER A 503 -5.04 10.27 -4.49
N ASP A 504 -4.60 10.24 -3.23
CA ASP A 504 -3.24 9.87 -2.84
C ASP A 504 -2.99 8.36 -3.04
N HIS A 505 -4.05 7.57 -3.17
CA HIS A 505 -3.98 6.16 -3.54
C HIS A 505 -3.76 5.93 -5.05
N SER A 506 -3.60 7.00 -5.84
CA SER A 506 -3.38 6.86 -7.29
C SER A 506 -2.02 6.23 -7.61
N PRO A 507 -1.94 5.26 -8.54
CA PRO A 507 -0.66 4.76 -9.06
C PRO A 507 0.28 5.87 -9.59
N VAL A 508 -0.27 7.00 -10.04
CA VAL A 508 0.49 8.19 -10.47
C VAL A 508 1.47 8.63 -9.38
N ASP A 509 1.00 8.68 -8.13
CA ASP A 509 1.79 9.15 -6.99
C ASP A 509 2.88 8.16 -6.60
N TYR A 510 2.61 6.88 -6.72
CA TYR A 510 3.59 5.83 -6.50
C TYR A 510 4.68 5.83 -7.57
N VAL A 511 4.32 5.96 -8.85
CA VAL A 511 5.30 6.12 -9.93
C VAL A 511 6.15 7.38 -9.71
N ASN A 512 5.53 8.51 -9.34
CA ASN A 512 6.25 9.74 -9.04
C ASN A 512 7.21 9.60 -7.85
N SER A 513 6.80 8.85 -6.82
CA SER A 513 7.60 8.55 -5.63
C SER A 513 8.89 7.83 -6.02
N VAL A 514 8.78 6.76 -6.83
CA VAL A 514 9.92 5.94 -7.24
C VAL A 514 10.86 6.70 -8.20
N ILE A 515 10.32 7.40 -9.22
CA ILE A 515 11.14 8.11 -10.21
C ILE A 515 11.90 9.30 -9.61
N LYS A 516 11.31 10.03 -8.65
CA LYS A 516 11.94 11.23 -8.07
C LYS A 516 13.21 10.87 -7.33
N ILE A 517 13.14 9.80 -6.55
CA ILE A 517 14.28 9.26 -5.83
C ILE A 517 15.41 8.91 -6.80
N ALA A 518 15.10 8.20 -7.89
CA ALA A 518 16.09 7.79 -8.88
C ALA A 518 16.80 9.01 -9.51
N THR A 519 16.05 10.09 -9.76
CA THR A 519 16.60 11.35 -10.28
C THR A 519 17.50 12.07 -9.26
N LEU A 520 17.13 12.05 -7.97
CA LEU A 520 17.93 12.65 -6.90
C LEU A 520 19.24 11.89 -6.65
N SER A 521 19.22 10.55 -6.57
CA SER A 521 20.47 9.79 -6.39
C SER A 521 21.40 9.92 -7.58
N ARG A 522 20.89 9.99 -8.82
CA ARG A 522 21.74 10.25 -9.99
C ARG A 522 22.45 11.60 -9.87
N ARG A 523 21.72 12.67 -9.50
CA ARG A 523 22.33 14.00 -9.27
C ARG A 523 23.39 13.98 -8.16
N ILE A 524 23.16 13.23 -7.08
CA ILE A 524 24.14 13.08 -6.00
C ILE A 524 25.37 12.30 -6.49
N ALA A 525 25.18 11.19 -7.20
CA ALA A 525 26.27 10.40 -7.77
C ALA A 525 27.10 11.20 -8.79
N ASP A 526 26.44 11.95 -9.68
CA ASP A 526 27.10 12.84 -10.65
C ASP A 526 27.89 13.95 -9.94
N SER A 527 27.32 14.57 -8.90
CA SER A 527 28.00 15.61 -8.11
C SER A 527 29.23 15.08 -7.36
N THR A 528 29.14 13.85 -6.83
CA THR A 528 30.23 13.18 -6.11
C THR A 528 31.36 12.79 -7.08
N THR A 529 30.99 12.28 -8.26
CA THR A 529 31.94 11.95 -9.33
C THR A 529 32.63 13.19 -9.89
N GLN A 530 31.89 14.31 -10.00
CA GLN A 530 32.44 15.60 -10.41
C GLN A 530 33.37 16.17 -9.34
N SER A 531 33.03 16.03 -8.04
CA SER A 531 33.91 16.40 -6.92
C SER A 531 35.23 15.60 -6.95
N HIS A 532 35.18 14.28 -7.13
CA HIS A 532 36.39 13.46 -7.24
C HIS A 532 37.23 13.77 -8.50
N LYS A 533 36.60 14.12 -9.62
CA LYS A 533 37.32 14.61 -10.82
C LYS A 533 37.97 15.98 -10.57
N ILE A 534 37.33 16.87 -9.83
CA ILE A 534 37.90 18.18 -9.46
C ILE A 534 39.07 18.00 -8.49
N ASP A 535 38.95 17.13 -7.49
CA ASP A 535 40.03 16.85 -6.54
C ASP A 535 41.23 16.18 -7.20
N SER A 536 41.02 15.19 -8.07
CA SER A 536 42.13 14.56 -8.82
C SER A 536 42.81 15.50 -9.81
N LYS A 537 42.06 16.40 -10.45
CA LYS A 537 42.60 17.45 -11.33
C LYS A 537 43.35 18.51 -10.52
N SER A 538 42.86 18.87 -9.33
CA SER A 538 43.52 19.79 -8.39
C SER A 538 44.81 19.19 -7.82
N LEU A 539 44.83 17.88 -7.55
CA LEU A 539 46.02 17.14 -7.13
C LEU A 539 47.08 17.05 -8.25
N LYS A 540 46.64 16.89 -9.51
CA LYS A 540 47.51 16.96 -10.70
C LYS A 540 48.11 18.35 -10.88
N ILE A 541 47.29 19.40 -10.79
CA ILE A 541 47.74 20.79 -10.90
C ILE A 541 48.67 21.16 -9.72
N ALA A 542 48.42 20.66 -8.51
CA ALA A 542 49.30 20.86 -7.34
C ALA A 542 50.64 20.10 -7.45
N LYS A 543 50.67 18.95 -8.13
CA LYS A 543 51.92 18.23 -8.46
C LYS A 543 52.70 18.91 -9.58
N GLU A 544 52.02 19.46 -10.59
CA GLU A 544 52.67 20.19 -11.70
C GLU A 544 53.16 21.59 -11.27
N ARG A 545 52.51 22.24 -10.29
CA ARG A 545 52.93 23.54 -9.73
C ARG A 545 54.02 23.46 -8.66
N ARG A 546 54.50 22.26 -8.29
CA ARG A 546 55.63 22.09 -7.34
C ARG A 546 57.03 22.28 -7.96
N VAL A 547 57.12 22.71 -9.23
CA VAL A 547 58.40 22.88 -9.95
C VAL A 547 58.77 24.34 -10.23
N VAL A 548 57.92 25.34 -9.93
CA VAL A 548 58.27 26.75 -10.22
C VAL A 548 57.89 27.71 -9.09
N ALA A 549 58.96 28.19 -8.44
CA ALA A 549 59.19 29.50 -7.85
C ALA A 549 58.34 30.02 -6.66
N GLU A 550 59.14 30.35 -5.64
CA GLU A 550 59.06 31.28 -4.52
C GLU A 550 58.21 32.56 -4.64
N SER A 551 57.83 33.05 -3.45
CA SER A 551 57.35 34.37 -3.02
C SER A 551 55.82 34.60 -2.86
N PRO A 552 55.36 35.26 -1.77
CA PRO A 552 53.93 35.34 -1.43
C PRO A 552 53.31 36.68 -1.85
N PRO A 553 52.00 36.71 -2.17
CA PRO A 553 51.24 37.95 -2.07
C PRO A 553 50.02 37.85 -1.13
N THR A 554 50.06 38.74 -0.14
CA THR A 554 49.02 39.68 0.31
C THR A 554 47.53 39.29 0.16
N VAL A 555 46.88 39.10 1.30
CA VAL A 555 45.42 38.96 1.47
C VAL A 555 44.71 40.28 1.12
N ARG A 556 43.76 40.25 0.18
CA ARG A 556 42.73 41.27 0.02
C ARG A 556 41.34 40.64 0.19
N THR A 557 40.68 41.04 1.26
CA THR A 557 39.28 40.77 1.58
C THR A 557 38.38 41.51 0.59
N LEU A 558 37.61 40.79 -0.21
CA LEU A 558 36.52 41.37 -1.01
C LEU A 558 35.19 41.06 -0.31
N THR A 559 34.55 42.12 0.21
CA THR A 559 33.17 42.10 0.68
C THR A 559 32.24 42.37 -0.50
N LEU A 560 31.40 41.40 -0.86
CA LEU A 560 30.36 41.55 -1.86
C LEU A 560 29.01 41.77 -1.17
N LYS A 561 28.55 43.04 -1.20
CA LYS A 561 27.16 43.43 -0.91
C LYS A 561 26.28 42.94 -2.06
N TRP A 562 25.28 42.11 -1.74
CA TRP A 562 24.19 41.78 -2.67
C TRP A 562 22.99 42.70 -2.41
N LEU A 563 22.51 43.30 -3.49
CA LEU A 563 21.30 44.12 -3.56
C LEU A 563 20.06 43.25 -3.32
N GLY A 564 19.12 43.82 -2.57
CA GLY A 564 17.85 43.22 -2.23
C GLY A 564 16.91 43.08 -3.42
N LEU A 565 16.26 41.91 -3.47
CA LEU A 565 14.95 41.71 -4.06
C LEU A 565 14.16 40.88 -3.06
N ASN A 566 13.35 41.57 -2.26
CA ASN A 566 12.35 40.95 -1.38
C ASN A 566 11.19 40.45 -2.25
N ALA A 567 11.25 39.20 -2.67
CA ALA A 567 10.07 38.42 -2.97
C ALA A 567 9.84 37.47 -1.78
N CYS A 568 9.00 37.91 -0.83
CA CYS A 568 8.46 37.02 0.20
C CYS A 568 7.49 36.04 -0.46
N VAL A 569 8.01 34.95 -1.01
CA VAL A 569 7.23 33.74 -1.23
C VAL A 569 7.15 33.05 0.13
N PHE A 570 5.98 33.14 0.78
CA PHE A 570 5.69 32.31 1.93
C PHE A 570 5.65 30.85 1.47
N PHE A 571 6.74 30.12 1.69
CA PHE A 571 6.75 28.67 1.74
C PHE A 571 5.92 28.25 2.96
N VAL A 572 4.63 28.01 2.78
CA VAL A 572 3.85 27.19 3.72
C VAL A 572 4.06 25.73 3.32
N GLY A 573 5.29 25.26 3.46
CA GLY A 573 5.62 23.84 3.54
C GLY A 573 5.51 23.42 5.00
N ALA A 574 4.30 23.49 5.57
CA ALA A 574 4.06 23.03 6.92
C ALA A 574 3.64 21.56 6.87
N ASP A 575 4.48 20.70 7.46
CA ASP A 575 4.09 19.38 7.92
C ASP A 575 3.05 19.57 9.04
N PHE A 576 1.77 19.66 8.67
CA PHE A 576 0.66 19.87 9.61
C PHE A 576 0.49 18.72 10.62
N SER A 577 1.21 17.61 10.44
CA SER A 577 1.21 16.46 11.35
C SER A 577 2.04 16.67 12.63
N ALA A 578 2.84 17.75 12.73
CA ALA A 578 3.78 17.98 13.83
C ALA A 578 3.42 19.13 14.80
N ILE A 579 2.17 19.61 14.82
CA ILE A 579 1.76 20.64 15.81
C ILE A 579 1.60 20.00 17.20
N LYS A 580 2.67 19.97 17.99
CA LYS A 580 2.58 19.85 19.45
C LYS A 580 2.21 21.22 20.03
N LEU A 581 0.95 21.39 20.46
CA LEU A 581 0.54 22.56 21.24
C LEU A 581 1.30 22.58 22.58
N HIS A 582 2.36 23.39 22.68
CA HIS A 582 2.93 23.78 23.97
C HIS A 582 2.27 25.07 24.46
N ARG A 583 1.92 25.06 25.76
CA ARG A 583 1.26 26.12 26.54
C ARG A 583 1.69 27.54 26.15
N PHE A 584 0.71 28.36 25.78
CA PHE A 584 0.84 29.81 25.67
C PHE A 584 1.15 30.42 27.06
N VAL A 585 2.30 31.08 27.17
CA VAL A 585 2.60 32.04 28.25
C VAL A 585 2.01 33.38 27.82
N VAL A 586 1.05 33.88 28.60
CA VAL A 586 0.41 35.18 28.39
C VAL A 586 1.34 36.27 28.92
N LEU A 587 1.72 37.22 28.05
CA LEU A 587 2.26 38.53 28.45
C LEU A 587 1.38 39.64 27.85
N PRO A 588 1.08 40.71 28.61
CA PRO A 588 -0.07 41.58 28.32
C PRO A 588 0.25 42.68 27.32
N PHE A 589 -0.77 42.97 26.48
CA PHE A 589 -0.80 44.09 25.55
C PHE A 589 -0.79 45.44 26.29
N ARG A 590 0.05 46.36 25.81
CA ARG A 590 0.14 47.75 26.25
C ARG A 590 -0.61 48.63 25.26
N GLY A 591 -1.58 49.41 25.76
CA GLY A 591 -1.96 50.69 25.15
C GLY A 591 -3.46 50.90 24.98
N TRP A 592 -4.06 51.72 25.84
CA TRP A 592 -4.54 53.04 25.41
C TRP A 592 -4.78 53.96 26.61
N LYS A 593 -4.42 55.24 26.43
CA LYS A 593 -4.60 56.33 27.40
C LYS A 593 -5.99 56.93 27.22
N THR A 594 -6.70 57.14 28.32
CA THR A 594 -7.61 58.29 28.47
C THR A 594 -7.35 58.97 29.81
N LYS A 595 -7.16 60.29 29.74
CA LYS A 595 -7.00 61.21 30.87
C LYS A 595 -8.37 61.84 31.11
N ASN A 596 -8.97 61.72 32.29
CA ASN A 596 -9.37 62.88 33.09
C ASN A 596 -10.01 62.54 34.45
N GLN A 597 -9.44 63.20 35.47
CA GLN A 597 -10.03 63.84 36.65
C GLN A 597 -10.77 63.07 37.78
N ARG A 598 -10.06 63.07 38.92
CA ARG A 598 -10.40 63.66 40.25
C ARG A 598 -11.18 62.86 41.32
N ARG A 599 -10.53 62.82 42.50
CA ARG A 599 -11.00 62.72 43.92
C ARG A 599 -11.52 61.34 44.35
N GLY A 600 -11.14 60.74 45.49
CA GLY A 600 -10.20 61.11 46.56
C GLY A 600 -10.19 60.05 47.68
N MET A 601 -9.10 60.09 48.47
CA MET A 601 -9.03 59.87 49.94
C MET A 601 -9.18 58.47 50.61
N ARG A 602 -8.07 58.08 51.29
CA ARG A 602 -7.89 57.38 52.59
C ARG A 602 -8.20 55.87 52.71
N ALA A 603 -7.16 55.05 52.96
CA ALA A 603 -6.68 54.52 54.28
C ALA A 603 -7.40 53.19 54.64
N SER A 604 -6.80 52.10 55.14
CA SER A 604 -5.75 51.93 56.15
C SER A 604 -5.13 50.50 56.10
N ARG A 605 -3.96 50.38 56.75
CA ARG A 605 -3.23 49.22 57.28
C ARG A 605 -4.15 48.19 57.96
N SER A 606 -3.85 46.89 58.08
CA SER A 606 -2.75 46.23 58.82
C SER A 606 -2.89 44.70 58.63
N ALA A 607 -1.85 43.94 58.30
CA ALA A 607 -0.87 43.28 59.19
C ALA A 607 -1.34 42.02 59.95
N LEU A 608 -0.48 40.99 59.85
CA LEU A 608 -0.23 39.85 60.74
C LEU A 608 -1.21 38.66 60.79
N GLY A 609 -0.62 37.45 60.74
CA GLY A 609 -1.15 36.30 61.48
C GLY A 609 -0.87 34.92 60.90
N ARG A 610 0.38 34.44 60.97
CA ARG A 610 0.71 33.01 60.88
C ARG A 610 0.12 32.22 62.06
N ARG A 611 -0.38 31.01 61.79
CA ARG A 611 -0.37 29.77 62.62
C ARG A 611 -0.89 28.63 61.70
N ARG A 612 -0.14 27.57 61.31
CA ARG A 612 0.30 26.36 62.06
C ARG A 612 -0.81 25.90 63.03
N THR A 613 -1.32 24.68 63.04
CA THR A 613 -0.79 23.32 62.78
C THR A 613 -2.00 22.37 62.89
N GLU A 614 -2.08 21.31 62.07
CA GLU A 614 -2.08 19.89 62.48
C GLU A 614 -3.43 19.23 62.82
N GLU A 615 -3.63 18.11 62.12
CA GLU A 615 -4.09 16.79 62.56
C GLU A 615 -5.54 16.49 62.98
N LYS A 616 -6.00 15.38 62.35
CA LYS A 616 -6.98 14.35 62.75
C LYS A 616 -8.45 14.77 62.67
N GLU A 617 -9.36 13.98 62.09
CA GLU A 617 -9.44 12.51 61.94
C GLU A 617 -9.66 12.03 60.50
#